data_AF-A0A2A4VHJ5-F1
#
_entry.id   AF-A0A2A4VHJ5-F1
#
_cell.length_a   1.000
_cell.length_b   1.000
_cell.length_c   1.000
_cell.angle_alpha   90.00
_cell.angle_beta   90.00
_cell.angle_gamma   90.00
#
_symmetry.space_group_name_H-M   'P 1'
#
loop_
_entity.id
_entity.type
_entity.pdbx_description
1 polymer ?
#
loop_
_entity_poly.entity_id
_entity_poly.type
_entity_poly.pdbx_seq_one_letter_code
_entity_poly.pdbx_strand_id
1 'polypeptide(L)' 'MYICICNPFTDTDVRNHLDTTKKSARVKDVYAACSGGSEINCGTCVNELKTMVDTHNNARTIEGISQKMNDVTEKNKETV' A
#
# COMPACT_ATOMS: atom_id res chain seq x y z
N MET A 1 3.43 -14.16 8.20
CA MET A 1 3.31 -13.84 9.63
C MET A 1 1.92 -13.28 9.93
N TYR A 2 1.32 -13.59 11.09
CA TYR A 2 0.10 -12.88 11.52
C TYR A 2 0.41 -11.42 11.81
N ILE A 3 -0.36 -10.52 11.21
CA ILE A 3 -0.24 -9.08 11.46
C ILE A 3 -1.10 -8.71 12.66
N CYS A 4 -2.35 -9.15 12.68
CA CYS A 4 -3.25 -8.95 13.80
C CYS A 4 -3.72 -10.29 14.35
N ILE A 5 -3.75 -10.41 15.68
CA ILE A 5 -4.32 -11.57 16.40
C ILE A 5 -5.74 -11.25 16.88
N CYS A 6 -6.00 -10.00 17.29
CA CYS A 6 -7.30 -9.54 17.80
C CYS A 6 -8.42 -9.65 16.74
N ASN A 7 -8.12 -9.30 15.50
CA ASN A 7 -8.93 -9.59 14.32
C ASN A 7 -8.01 -10.28 13.31
N PRO A 8 -8.05 -11.62 13.22
CA PRO A 8 -6.95 -12.39 12.63
C PRO A 8 -6.79 -12.17 11.13
N PHE A 9 -5.61 -11.68 10.73
CA PHE A 9 -5.15 -11.66 9.34
C PHE A 9 -3.63 -11.66 9.25
N THR A 10 -3.11 -12.05 8.10
CA THR A 10 -1.69 -12.26 7.82
C THR A 10 -1.09 -11.16 6.96
N ASP A 11 0.23 -11.12 6.91
CA ASP A 11 1.00 -10.30 5.98
C ASP A 11 0.67 -10.63 4.52
N THR A 12 0.39 -11.90 4.21
CA THR A 12 -0.07 -12.32 2.87
C THR A 12 -1.41 -11.70 2.51
N ASP A 13 -2.36 -11.62 3.45
CA ASP A 13 -3.66 -10.97 3.20
C ASP A 13 -3.48 -9.48 2.89
N VAL A 14 -2.59 -8.82 3.64
CA VAL A 14 -2.26 -7.40 3.42
C VAL A 14 -1.60 -7.20 2.05
N ARG A 15 -0.60 -8.00 1.68
CA ARG A 15 0.07 -7.90 0.36
C ARG A 15 -0.92 -8.12 -0.77
N ASN A 16 -1.73 -9.18 -0.70
CA ASN A 16 -2.73 -9.49 -1.72
C ASN A 16 -3.71 -8.33 -1.93
N HIS A 17 -4.17 -7.70 -0.84
CA HIS A 17 -5.04 -6.54 -0.94
C HIS A 17 -4.34 -5.33 -1.60
N LEU A 18 -3.12 -5.00 -1.15
CA LEU A 18 -2.35 -3.88 -1.68
C LEU A 18 -2.05 -4.05 -3.18
N ASP A 19 -1.62 -5.24 -3.59
CA ASP A 19 -1.29 -5.58 -4.99
C ASP A 19 -2.52 -5.52 -5.90
N THR A 20 -3.69 -5.92 -5.38
CA THR A 20 -4.96 -5.89 -6.14
C THR A 20 -5.45 -4.47 -6.38
N THR A 21 -5.33 -3.58 -5.39
CA THR A 21 -5.89 -2.23 -5.48
C THR A 21 -5.16 -1.33 -6.47
N LYS A 22 -3.87 -1.59 -6.76
CA LYS A 22 -2.98 -0.79 -7.62
C LYS A 22 -3.08 0.72 -7.38
N LYS A 23 -3.43 1.13 -6.15
CA LYS A 23 -3.61 2.52 -5.73
C LYS A 23 -3.00 2.70 -4.36
N SER A 24 -2.79 3.95 -3.97
CA SER A 24 -2.42 4.26 -2.59
C SER A 24 -3.54 3.84 -1.65
N ALA A 25 -3.17 3.31 -0.50
CA ALA A 25 -4.11 2.76 0.48
C ALA A 25 -3.99 3.47 1.83
N ARG A 26 -5.06 3.45 2.61
CA ARG A 26 -5.08 3.92 4.01
C ARG A 26 -5.11 2.72 4.94
N VAL A 27 -4.39 2.82 6.07
CA VAL A 27 -4.32 1.75 7.08
C VAL A 27 -5.70 1.26 7.52
N LYS A 28 -6.65 2.17 7.75
CA LYS A 28 -8.04 1.81 8.13
C LYS A 28 -8.72 0.92 7.08
N ASP A 29 -8.56 1.26 5.80
CA ASP A 29 -9.21 0.56 4.70
C ASP A 29 -8.60 -0.83 4.51
N VAL A 30 -7.28 -0.93 4.60
CA VAL A 30 -6.56 -2.22 4.53
C VAL A 30 -6.89 -3.10 5.72
N TYR A 31 -6.95 -2.53 6.93
CA TYR A 31 -7.35 -3.27 8.13
C TYR A 31 -8.73 -3.88 7.94
N ALA A 32 -9.72 -3.07 7.60
CA ALA A 32 -11.10 -3.52 7.39
C ALA A 32 -11.18 -4.57 6.27
N ALA A 33 -10.43 -4.40 5.18
CA ALA A 33 -10.42 -5.39 4.09
C ALA A 33 -9.85 -6.75 4.54
N CYS A 34 -8.75 -6.75 5.28
CA CYS A 34 -8.10 -7.99 5.72
C CYS A 34 -8.81 -8.66 6.90
N SER A 35 -9.53 -7.90 7.73
CA SER A 35 -10.25 -8.43 8.90
C SER A 35 -11.71 -8.78 8.63
N GLY A 36 -12.19 -8.71 7.38
CA GLY A 36 -13.60 -8.99 7.06
C GLY A 36 -14.58 -7.89 7.51
N GLY A 37 -14.12 -6.64 7.53
CA GLY A 37 -14.94 -5.45 7.81
C GLY A 37 -14.86 -4.92 9.25
N SER A 38 -14.06 -5.56 10.11
CA SER A 38 -13.90 -5.12 11.51
C SER A 38 -13.19 -3.77 11.64
N GLU A 39 -13.56 -3.03 12.68
CA GLU A 39 -12.77 -1.88 13.12
C GLU A 39 -11.55 -2.33 13.95
N ILE A 40 -10.57 -1.43 14.08
CA ILE A 40 -9.36 -1.67 14.86
C ILE A 40 -9.74 -1.97 16.32
N ASN A 41 -9.31 -3.12 16.81
CA ASN A 41 -9.57 -3.57 18.17
C ASN A 41 -8.47 -3.08 19.16
N CYS A 42 -7.42 -3.89 19.35
CA CYS A 42 -6.39 -3.63 20.36
C CYS A 42 -5.27 -2.67 19.91
N GLY A 43 -5.18 -2.36 18.61
CA GLY A 43 -4.22 -1.40 18.06
C GLY A 43 -2.76 -1.88 17.94
N THR A 44 -2.35 -2.96 18.61
CA THR A 44 -0.95 -3.42 18.64
C THR A 44 -0.36 -3.75 17.27
N CYS A 45 -1.20 -4.22 16.34
CA CYS A 45 -0.81 -4.56 14.98
C CYS A 45 -0.71 -3.35 14.03
N VAL A 46 -1.19 -2.17 14.46
CA VAL A 46 -1.39 -1.01 13.57
C VAL A 46 -0.07 -0.48 13.05
N ASN A 47 0.99 -0.48 13.87
CA ASN A 47 2.31 0.00 13.43
C ASN A 47 2.90 -0.90 12.34
N GLU A 48 2.81 -2.21 12.49
CA GLU A 48 3.29 -3.15 11.47
C GLU A 48 2.48 -3.02 10.18
N LEU A 49 1.15 -2.96 10.29
CA LEU A 49 0.28 -2.71 9.14
C LEU A 49 0.61 -1.38 8.45
N LYS A 50 0.86 -0.33 9.23
CA LYS A 50 1.24 0.99 8.72
C LYS A 50 2.54 0.92 7.92
N THR A 51 3.56 0.23 8.42
CA THR A 51 4.83 0.05 7.71
C THR A 51 4.62 -0.60 6.33
N MET A 52 3.77 -1.63 6.26
CA MET A 52 3.44 -2.28 4.98
C MET A 52 2.72 -1.33 4.01
N VAL A 53 1.74 -0.57 4.51
CA VAL A 53 0.98 0.40 3.71
C VAL A 53 1.87 1.54 3.22
N ASP A 54 2.73 2.08 4.07
CA ASP A 54 3.67 3.15 3.70
C ASP A 54 4.68 2.66 2.67
N THR A 55 5.20 1.44 2.83
CA THR A 55 6.12 0.83 1.85
C THR A 55 5.47 0.73 0.48
N HIS A 56 4.23 0.23 0.42
CA HIS A 56 3.45 0.16 -0.82
C HIS A 56 3.23 1.55 -1.43
N ASN A 57 2.76 2.51 -0.62
CA ASN A 57 2.47 3.86 -1.09
C ASN A 57 3.73 4.54 -1.65
N ASN A 58 4.87 4.41 -0.97
CA ASN A 58 6.14 4.97 -1.38
C ASN A 58 6.63 4.36 -2.71
N ALA A 59 6.54 3.04 -2.87
CA ALA A 59 6.90 2.37 -4.12
C ALA A 59 6.10 2.95 -5.30
N ARG A 60 4.79 3.16 -5.12
CA ARG A 60 3.93 3.77 -6.15
C ARG A 60 4.27 5.22 -6.45
N THR A 61 4.63 6.00 -5.44
CA THR A 61 5.09 7.38 -5.65
C THR A 61 6.37 7.39 -6.50
N ILE A 62 7.32 6.51 -6.21
CA ILE A 62 8.55 6.37 -6.99
C ILE A 62 8.25 5.96 -8.43
N GLU A 63 7.40 4.96 -8.65
CA GLU A 63 6.95 4.55 -9.99
C GLU A 63 6.34 5.72 -10.78
N GLY A 64 5.45 6.49 -10.14
CA GLY A 64 4.81 7.65 -10.77
C GLY A 64 5.79 8.79 -11.09
N ILE A 65 6.83 8.98 -10.28
CA ILE A 65 7.91 9.94 -10.57
C ILE A 65 8.73 9.47 -11.75
N SER A 66 9.12 8.19 -11.78
CA SER A 66 9.90 7.60 -12.87
C SER A 66 9.18 7.70 -14.22
N GLN A 67 7.87 7.44 -14.25
CA GLN A 67 7.05 7.61 -15.46
C GLN A 67 7.08 9.05 -15.97
N LYS A 68 6.81 10.03 -15.08
CA LYS A 68 6.84 11.45 -15.46
C LYS A 68 8.22 11.90 -15.95
N MET A 69 9.29 11.39 -15.35
CA MET A 69 10.65 11.72 -15.77
C MET A 69 10.98 11.17 -17.16
N ASN A 70 10.52 9.95 -17.47
CA ASN A 70 10.64 9.39 -18.81
C ASN A 70 9.83 10.22 -19.82
N ASP A 71 8.59 10.57 -19.50
CA ASP A 71 7.72 11.38 -20.37
C ASP A 71 8.35 12.75 -20.70
N VAL A 72 8.99 13.40 -19.72
CA VAL A 72 9.71 14.66 -19.92
C VAL A 72 10.94 14.46 -20.81
N THR A 73 11.67 13.37 -20.60
CA THR A 73 12.87 13.06 -21.38
C THR A 73 12.52 12.84 -22.86
N GLU A 74 11.44 12.11 -23.15
CA GLU A 74 10.99 11.89 -24.53
C GLU A 74 10.48 13.17 -25.18
N LYS A 75 9.68 14.00 -24.48
CA LYS A 75 9.23 15.30 -25.00
C LYS A 75 10.38 16.23 -25.36
N ASN A 76 11.45 16.22 -24.56
CA ASN A 76 12.63 17.04 -24.85
C ASN A 76 13.38 16.58 -26.11
N LYS A 77 13.33 15.30 -26.48
CA LYS A 77 13.93 14.79 -27.73
C LYS A 77 13.16 15.23 -28.98
N GLU A 78 11.84 15.41 -28.88
CA GLU A 78 10.99 15.88 -29.98
C GLU A 78 11.14 17.38 -30.26
N THR A 79 11.77 18.12 -29.35
CA THR A 79 11.92 19.59 -29.41
C THR A 79 13.32 20.03 -29.87
N VAL A 80 14.22 19.09 -30.18
CA VAL A 80 15.60 19.34 -30.65
C VAL A 80 15.74 18.98 -32.12
#